data_AF-A0A1W9V3V9-F1
#
_entry.id   AF-A0A1W9V3V9-F1
#
_cell.length_a   1.000
_cell.length_b   1.000
_cell.length_c   1.000
_cell.angle_alpha   90.00
_cell.angle_beta   90.00
_cell.angle_gamma   90.00
#
_symmetry.space_group_name_H-M   'P 1'
#
loop_
_entity.id
_entity.type
_entity.pdbx_description
1 polymer ?
#
loop_
_entity_poly.entity_id
_entity_poly.type
_entity_poly.pdbx_seq_one_letter_code
_entity_poly.pdbx_strand_id
1 'polypeptide(L)'
;MSKPKLFSLIKPTVETPFHIDFSWWQEHDQAWRVHLQSCLCPEHQEMYADFGDEQEIDWIDPETAEVQKVDGLQHILITHCSKEEYFITKQTSLTEAIFRMFLANGNQPMTSNELADNLNKSPNIILRTISGSRVYKGIRPVPLT
;
A
#
# COMPACT_ATOMS: atom_id res chain seq x y z
N MET A 1 7.22 -13.75 23.20
CA MET A 1 5.99 -14.39 22.66
C MET A 1 5.02 -13.29 22.31
N SER A 2 4.85 -13.01 21.02
CA SER A 2 3.96 -11.94 20.55
C SER A 2 2.51 -12.38 20.69
N LYS A 3 1.69 -11.58 21.39
CA LYS A 3 0.25 -11.83 21.51
C LYS A 3 -0.35 -11.93 20.10
N PRO A 4 -1.13 -12.97 19.77
CA PRO A 4 -1.80 -13.02 18.48
C PRO A 4 -2.73 -11.82 18.36
N LYS A 5 -2.52 -10.97 17.35
CA LYS A 5 -3.44 -9.88 17.01
C LYS A 5 -4.82 -10.52 16.76
N LEU A 6 -5.88 -10.02 17.42
CA LEU A 6 -7.22 -10.61 17.55
C LEU A 6 -8.00 -10.90 16.24
N PHE A 7 -7.40 -10.66 15.08
CA PHE A 7 -8.02 -10.72 13.75
C PHE A 7 -8.26 -12.11 13.21
N SER A 8 -7.61 -13.11 13.78
CA SER A 8 -7.77 -14.49 13.33
C SER A 8 -9.22 -15.00 13.42
N LEU A 9 -10.12 -14.31 14.13
CA LEU A 9 -11.46 -14.82 14.46
C LEU A 9 -12.64 -13.98 13.95
N ILE A 10 -12.44 -12.71 13.56
CA ILE A 10 -13.54 -11.84 13.08
C ILE A 10 -13.50 -11.78 11.56
N LYS A 11 -14.58 -12.21 10.92
CA LYS A 11 -14.74 -12.13 9.46
C LYS A 11 -14.84 -10.65 9.04
N PRO A 12 -13.96 -10.15 8.14
CA PRO A 12 -14.06 -8.78 7.64
C PRO A 12 -15.39 -8.50 6.95
N THR A 13 -15.86 -7.27 7.08
CA THR A 13 -17.09 -6.75 6.45
C THR A 13 -16.74 -5.58 5.54
N VAL A 14 -17.71 -5.04 4.81
CA VAL A 14 -17.49 -3.85 3.96
C VAL A 14 -17.07 -2.62 4.77
N GLU A 15 -17.38 -2.58 6.06
CA GLU A 15 -17.00 -1.53 7.02
C GLU A 15 -15.67 -1.81 7.72
N THR A 16 -15.04 -2.96 7.48
CA THR A 16 -13.73 -3.25 8.08
C THR A 16 -12.67 -2.42 7.36
N PRO A 17 -11.89 -1.59 8.06
CA PRO A 17 -10.80 -0.84 7.46
C PRO A 17 -9.63 -1.76 7.13
N PHE A 18 -8.99 -1.53 5.99
CA PHE A 18 -7.80 -2.21 5.50
C PHE A 18 -6.67 -1.21 5.28
N HIS A 19 -5.44 -1.71 5.25
CA HIS A 19 -4.22 -0.96 4.93
C HIS A 19 -3.18 -1.91 4.33
N ILE A 20 -2.11 -1.37 3.74
CA ILE A 20 -0.90 -2.12 3.41
C ILE A 20 -0.07 -2.27 4.70
N ASP A 21 0.03 -3.49 5.20
CA ASP A 21 0.97 -3.84 6.26
C ASP A 21 2.35 -4.08 5.63
N PHE A 22 3.12 -3.00 5.46
CA PHE A 22 4.44 -3.06 4.83
C PHE A 22 5.38 -4.01 5.58
N SER A 23 5.43 -3.95 6.91
CA SER A 23 6.27 -4.85 7.70
C SER A 23 5.94 -6.32 7.44
N TRP A 24 4.65 -6.69 7.44
CA TRP A 24 4.25 -8.05 7.10
C TRP A 24 4.64 -8.41 5.66
N TRP A 25 4.44 -7.50 4.71
CA TRP A 25 4.74 -7.79 3.29
C TRP A 25 6.23 -8.00 3.06
N GLN A 26 7.09 -7.17 3.66
CA GLN A 26 8.54 -7.31 3.63
C GLN A 26 9.00 -8.67 4.18
N GLU A 27 8.40 -9.12 5.29
CA GLU A 27 8.72 -10.40 5.92
C GLU A 27 8.26 -11.63 5.08
N HIS A 28 7.20 -11.48 4.27
CA HIS A 28 6.51 -12.61 3.64
C HIS A 28 6.67 -12.70 2.12
N ASP A 29 7.21 -11.69 1.44
CA ASP A 29 7.37 -11.66 0.00
C ASP A 29 8.70 -11.00 -0.40
N GLN A 30 9.68 -11.79 -0.83
CA GLN A 30 10.99 -11.27 -1.24
C GLN A 30 10.92 -10.35 -2.47
N ALA A 31 9.84 -10.42 -3.27
CA ALA A 31 9.66 -9.60 -4.46
C ALA A 31 8.92 -8.28 -4.18
N TRP A 32 8.66 -7.93 -2.91
CA TRP A 32 7.90 -6.73 -2.55
C TRP A 32 8.53 -5.44 -3.13
N ARG A 33 9.87 -5.31 -3.08
CA ARG A 33 10.59 -4.14 -3.63
C ARG A 33 10.46 -4.04 -5.14
N VAL A 34 10.64 -5.15 -5.85
CA VAL A 34 10.45 -5.22 -7.31
C VAL A 34 9.05 -4.74 -7.68
N HIS A 35 8.05 -5.13 -6.89
CA HIS A 35 6.69 -4.68 -7.14
C HIS A 35 6.51 -3.17 -6.89
N LEU A 36 7.04 -2.61 -5.80
CA LEU A 36 6.96 -1.18 -5.57
C LEU A 36 7.71 -0.36 -6.63
N GLN A 37 8.88 -0.82 -7.08
CA GLN A 37 9.62 -0.22 -8.21
C GLN A 37 8.73 -0.16 -9.46
N SER A 38 7.99 -1.22 -9.77
CA SER A 38 7.07 -1.25 -10.92
C SER A 38 5.90 -0.26 -10.83
N CYS A 39 5.65 0.29 -9.64
CA CYS A 39 4.63 1.32 -9.44
C CYS A 39 5.16 2.75 -9.64
N LEU A 40 6.47 2.96 -9.69
CA LEU A 40 7.07 4.27 -9.91
C LEU A 40 6.72 4.82 -11.30
N CYS A 41 6.75 6.15 -11.47
CA CYS A 41 6.67 6.77 -12.78
C CYS A 41 7.97 6.51 -13.58
N PRO A 42 7.98 6.68 -14.92
CA PRO A 42 9.14 6.35 -15.76
C PRO A 42 10.45 6.99 -15.28
N GLU A 43 10.40 8.25 -14.89
CA GLU A 43 11.56 8.99 -14.35
C GLU A 43 12.16 8.29 -13.12
N HIS A 44 11.32 7.94 -12.15
CA HIS A 44 11.77 7.28 -10.93
C HIS A 44 12.08 5.79 -11.15
N GLN A 45 11.47 5.13 -12.13
CA GLN A 45 11.88 3.77 -12.52
C GLN A 45 13.31 3.76 -13.05
N GLU A 46 13.68 4.70 -13.91
CA GLU A 46 15.05 4.86 -14.40
C GLU A 46 16.00 5.22 -13.26
N MET A 47 15.59 6.17 -12.40
CA MET A 47 16.38 6.56 -11.24
C MET A 47 16.67 5.34 -10.37
N TYR A 48 15.66 4.54 -10.00
CA TYR A 48 15.82 3.40 -9.09
C TYR A 48 16.29 2.10 -9.76
N ALA A 49 16.53 2.06 -11.07
CA ALA A 49 16.93 0.86 -11.79
C ALA A 49 18.30 0.30 -11.36
N ASP A 50 19.21 1.19 -10.97
CA ASP A 50 20.58 0.85 -10.56
C ASP A 50 20.78 0.81 -9.04
N PHE A 51 19.74 1.12 -8.25
CA PHE A 51 19.82 1.18 -6.80
C PHE A 51 19.52 -0.20 -6.19
N GLY A 52 20.47 -0.71 -5.40
CA GLY A 52 20.32 -1.97 -4.66
C GLY A 52 19.22 -1.92 -3.59
N ASP A 53 18.92 -3.08 -3.01
CA ASP A 53 17.70 -3.35 -2.26
C ASP A 53 17.42 -2.46 -1.04
N GLU A 54 18.34 -1.66 -0.48
CA GLU A 54 18.04 -0.86 0.72
C GLU A 54 18.68 0.53 0.68
N GLN A 55 17.84 1.55 0.46
CA GLN A 55 18.20 2.94 0.72
C GLN A 55 17.23 3.57 1.70
N GLU A 56 17.66 3.62 2.96
CA GLU A 56 17.13 4.62 3.89
C GLU A 56 17.65 5.99 3.46
N ILE A 57 16.75 6.94 3.29
CA ILE A 57 17.10 8.35 3.05
C ILE A 57 16.79 9.16 4.31
N ASP A 58 17.63 10.17 4.56
CA ASP A 58 17.34 11.19 5.56
C ASP A 58 16.32 12.17 4.97
N TRP A 59 15.04 11.99 5.30
CA TRP A 59 13.96 12.87 4.89
C TRP A 59 13.69 13.93 5.95
N ILE A 60 13.51 15.18 5.53
CA ILE A 60 13.16 16.29 6.42
C ILE A 60 11.67 16.55 6.30
N ASP A 61 10.94 16.39 7.40
CA ASP A 61 9.52 16.71 7.45
C ASP A 61 9.30 18.22 7.20
N PRO A 62 8.48 18.60 6.20
CA PRO A 62 8.31 20.01 5.84
C PRO A 62 7.51 20.82 6.87
N GLU A 63 6.76 20.18 7.76
CA GLU A 63 5.98 20.82 8.83
C GLU A 63 6.77 20.89 10.14
N THR A 64 7.47 19.81 10.52
CA THR A 64 8.16 19.73 11.81
C THR A 64 9.66 20.03 11.75
N ALA A 65 10.25 20.04 10.56
CA ALA A 65 11.69 20.12 10.32
C ALA A 65 12.52 19.00 10.99
N GLU A 66 11.87 17.91 11.40
CA GLU A 66 12.55 16.73 11.94
C GLU A 66 13.17 15.90 10.82
N VAL A 67 14.39 15.39 11.04
CA VAL A 67 15.05 14.45 10.14
C VAL A 67 14.64 13.03 10.53
N GLN A 68 14.05 12.30 9.59
CA GLN A 68 13.60 10.93 9.76
C GLN A 68 14.25 10.03 8.71
N LYS A 69 14.66 8.83 9.13
CA LYS A 69 15.08 7.79 8.19
C LYS A 69 13.86 7.10 7.63
N VAL A 70 13.67 7.20 6.32
CA VAL A 70 12.55 6.60 5.60
C VAL A 70 13.06 5.75 4.44
N ASP A 71 12.32 4.70 4.06
CA ASP A 71 12.59 3.97 2.84
C ASP A 71 12.38 4.91 1.64
N GLY A 72 13.45 5.25 0.91
CA GLY A 72 13.41 6.29 -0.11
C GLY A 72 12.46 5.95 -1.26
N LEU A 73 12.35 4.66 -1.58
CA LEU A 73 11.46 4.17 -2.62
C LEU A 73 9.99 4.29 -2.22
N GLN A 74 9.64 3.85 -1.01
CA GLN A 74 8.29 4.02 -0.49
C GLN A 74 7.94 5.51 -0.36
N HIS A 75 8.89 6.31 0.11
CA HIS A 75 8.71 7.74 0.27
C HIS A 75 8.35 8.40 -1.06
N ILE A 76 9.19 8.28 -2.10
CA ILE A 76 8.93 8.92 -3.40
C ILE A 76 7.67 8.37 -4.08
N LEU A 77 7.40 7.08 -3.89
CA LEU A 77 6.19 6.46 -4.43
C LEU A 77 4.92 7.08 -3.83
N ILE A 78 4.88 7.34 -2.53
CA ILE A 78 3.73 7.90 -1.82
C ILE A 78 3.64 9.43 -1.95
N THR A 79 4.79 10.13 -1.91
CA THR A 79 4.78 11.61 -1.87
C THR A 79 4.73 12.23 -3.27
N HIS A 80 5.11 11.48 -4.31
CA HIS A 80 5.15 11.94 -5.69
C HIS A 80 4.40 11.01 -6.64
N CYS A 81 4.93 9.82 -6.94
CA CYS A 81 4.44 8.99 -8.05
C CYS A 81 2.96 8.60 -7.93
N SER A 82 2.46 8.43 -6.71
CA SER A 82 1.06 8.06 -6.47
C SER A 82 0.06 9.20 -6.70
N LYS A 83 0.54 10.44 -6.85
CA LYS A 83 -0.27 11.63 -7.12
C LYS A 83 -0.45 11.91 -8.62
N GLU A 84 0.27 11.18 -9.47
CA GLU A 84 0.19 11.31 -10.92
C GLU A 84 -1.18 10.87 -11.45
N GLU A 85 -1.71 11.59 -12.44
CA GLU A 85 -3.05 11.34 -13.02
C GLU A 85 -3.19 9.92 -13.60
N TYR A 86 -2.08 9.33 -14.08
CA TYR A 86 -2.04 8.00 -14.67
C TYR A 86 -1.63 6.90 -13.70
N PHE A 87 -1.56 7.19 -12.40
CA PHE A 87 -1.17 6.20 -11.40
C PHE A 87 -2.19 5.05 -11.30
N ILE A 88 -3.48 5.34 -11.44
CA ILE A 88 -4.56 4.35 -11.51
C ILE A 88 -5.34 4.58 -12.79
N THR A 89 -5.31 3.61 -13.71
CA THR A 89 -5.97 3.72 -15.01
C THR A 89 -7.14 2.73 -15.11
N LYS A 90 -7.95 2.87 -16.17
CA LYS A 90 -9.04 1.92 -16.45
C LYS A 90 -8.54 0.52 -16.79
N GLN A 91 -7.30 0.39 -17.24
CA GLN A 91 -6.65 -0.89 -17.57
C GLN A 91 -6.01 -1.55 -16.34
N THR A 92 -5.86 -0.82 -15.24
CA THR A 92 -5.35 -1.35 -13.97
C THR A 92 -6.29 -2.43 -13.44
N SER A 93 -5.74 -3.63 -13.17
CA SER A 93 -6.52 -4.71 -12.56
C SER A 93 -7.11 -4.27 -11.21
N LEU A 94 -8.25 -4.84 -10.79
CA LEU A 94 -8.88 -4.40 -9.53
C LEU A 94 -7.94 -4.50 -8.33
N THR A 95 -7.20 -5.61 -8.22
CA THR A 95 -6.27 -5.82 -7.10
C THR A 95 -5.13 -4.81 -7.11
N GLU A 96 -4.62 -4.47 -8.30
CA GLU A 96 -3.62 -3.42 -8.48
C GLU A 96 -4.18 -2.04 -8.14
N ALA A 97 -5.40 -1.74 -8.58
CA ALA A 97 -6.06 -0.46 -8.34
C ALA A 97 -6.31 -0.22 -6.85
N ILE A 98 -6.72 -1.25 -6.10
CA ILE A 98 -6.88 -1.17 -4.64
C ILE A 98 -5.53 -0.91 -3.95
N PHE A 99 -4.48 -1.64 -4.35
CA PHE A 99 -3.15 -1.44 -3.81
C PHE A 99 -2.63 -0.02 -4.05
N ARG A 100 -2.74 0.47 -5.29
CA ARG A 100 -2.34 1.83 -5.66
C ARG A 100 -3.20 2.89 -4.98
N MET A 101 -4.49 2.63 -4.76
CA MET A 101 -5.35 3.55 -4.00
C MET A 101 -4.87 3.73 -2.56
N PHE A 102 -4.41 2.66 -1.90
CA PHE A 102 -3.76 2.80 -0.59
C PHE A 102 -2.49 3.64 -0.67
N LEU A 103 -1.61 3.43 -1.65
CA LEU A 103 -0.42 4.26 -1.82
C LEU A 103 -0.76 5.75 -2.03
N ALA A 104 -1.73 6.04 -2.90
CA ALA A 104 -2.18 7.40 -3.21
C ALA A 104 -2.77 8.13 -2.00
N ASN A 105 -3.41 7.39 -1.09
CA ASN A 105 -3.93 7.89 0.18
C ASN A 105 -2.88 7.86 1.32
N GLY A 106 -1.58 7.75 1.02
CA GLY A 106 -0.55 7.68 2.06
C GLY A 106 -0.71 6.49 3.02
N ASN A 107 -1.32 5.41 2.54
CA ASN A 107 -1.68 4.21 3.28
C ASN A 107 -2.60 4.44 4.49
N GLN A 108 -3.39 5.52 4.49
CA GLN A 108 -4.43 5.70 5.50
C GLN A 108 -5.48 4.58 5.35
N PRO A 109 -5.99 4.03 6.48
CA PRO A 109 -6.97 2.98 6.43
C PRO A 109 -8.22 3.34 5.63
N MET A 110 -8.71 2.38 4.83
CA MET A 110 -9.96 2.53 4.08
C MET A 110 -10.80 1.26 4.16
N THR A 111 -12.10 1.46 4.23
CA THR A 111 -13.14 0.43 4.12
C THR A 111 -13.37 0.03 2.66
N SER A 112 -14.10 -1.06 2.44
CA SER A 112 -14.48 -1.46 1.07
C SER A 112 -15.47 -0.48 0.43
N ASN A 113 -16.24 0.26 1.24
CA ASN A 113 -17.13 1.32 0.76
C ASN A 113 -16.32 2.52 0.24
N GLU A 114 -15.34 3.00 1.01
CA GLU A 114 -14.50 4.13 0.58
C GLU A 114 -13.68 3.77 -0.67
N LEU A 115 -13.12 2.56 -0.72
CA LEU A 115 -12.43 2.07 -1.92
C LEU A 115 -13.37 1.98 -3.14
N ALA A 116 -14.64 1.61 -2.93
CA ALA A 116 -15.63 1.52 -3.99
C ALA A 116 -15.96 2.87 -4.60
N ASP A 117 -16.13 3.89 -3.75
CA ASP A 117 -16.40 5.26 -4.16
C ASP A 117 -15.22 5.82 -4.98
N ASN A 118 -13.99 5.59 -4.52
CA ASN A 118 -12.78 6.05 -5.21
C ASN A 118 -12.50 5.30 -6.53
N LEU A 119 -12.79 4.01 -6.61
CA LEU A 119 -12.45 3.17 -7.77
C LEU A 119 -13.64 2.95 -8.73
N ASN A 120 -14.82 3.46 -8.39
CA ASN A 120 -16.08 3.20 -9.07
C ASN A 120 -16.29 1.68 -9.30
N LYS A 121 -16.33 0.93 -8.19
CA LYS A 121 -16.49 -0.53 -8.14
C LYS A 121 -17.51 -0.92 -7.08
N SER A 122 -17.86 -2.20 -7.01
CA SER A 122 -18.75 -2.70 -5.95
C SER A 122 -17.98 -2.96 -4.65
N PRO A 123 -18.45 -2.47 -3.48
CA PRO A 123 -17.84 -2.77 -2.19
C PRO A 123 -17.70 -4.27 -1.92
N ASN A 124 -18.70 -5.06 -2.33
CA ASN A 124 -18.67 -6.51 -2.15
C ASN A 124 -17.61 -7.21 -3.01
N ILE A 125 -17.34 -6.68 -4.21
CA ILE A 125 -16.28 -7.23 -5.07
C ILE A 125 -14.92 -6.89 -4.46
N ILE A 126 -14.71 -5.64 -4.02
CA ILE A 126 -13.49 -5.20 -3.34
C ILE A 126 -13.23 -6.06 -2.10
N LEU A 127 -14.23 -6.22 -1.22
CA LEU A 127 -14.11 -7.02 -0.02
C LEU A 127 -13.67 -8.45 -0.34
N ARG A 128 -14.32 -9.13 -1.30
CA ARG A 128 -13.94 -10.49 -1.71
C ARG A 128 -12.53 -10.58 -2.27
N THR A 129 -12.05 -9.54 -2.94
CA THR A 129 -10.70 -9.46 -3.49
C THR A 129 -9.64 -9.39 -2.40
N ILE A 130 -9.88 -8.63 -1.32
CA ILE A 130 -8.87 -8.35 -0.28
C ILE A 130 -9.07 -9.14 1.03
N SER A 131 -10.24 -9.73 1.26
CA SER A 131 -10.55 -10.56 2.43
C SER A 131 -10.41 -12.06 2.14
N GLY A 132 -9.76 -12.42 1.03
CA GLY A 132 -9.51 -13.81 0.65
C GLY A 132 -8.52 -14.51 1.60
N SER A 133 -8.29 -15.81 1.38
CA SER A 133 -7.33 -16.59 2.17
C SER A 133 -5.88 -16.17 1.94
N ARG A 134 -5.57 -15.61 0.76
CA ARG A 134 -4.25 -15.09 0.42
C ARG A 134 -4.21 -13.58 0.70
N VAL A 135 -3.21 -13.16 1.47
CA VAL A 135 -2.86 -11.74 1.62
C VAL A 135 -2.16 -11.29 0.33
N TYR A 136 -2.72 -10.29 -0.34
CA TYR A 136 -2.14 -9.72 -1.55
C TYR A 136 -1.43 -8.42 -1.22
N LYS A 137 -0.13 -8.34 -1.52
CA LYS A 137 0.71 -7.15 -1.32
C LYS A 137 0.58 -6.50 0.06
N GLY A 138 0.52 -7.33 1.10
CA GLY A 138 0.36 -6.87 2.48
C GLY A 138 -1.00 -6.23 2.81
N ILE A 139 -1.99 -6.22 1.91
CA ILE A 139 -3.31 -5.64 2.21
C ILE A 139 -4.00 -6.48 3.28
N ARG A 140 -4.20 -5.90 4.46
CA ARG A 140 -4.71 -6.58 5.65
C ARG A 140 -5.68 -5.69 6.42
N PRO A 141 -6.66 -6.28 7.13
CA PRO A 141 -7.49 -5.55 8.08
C PRO A 141 -6.62 -4.81 9.09
N VAL A 142 -7.01 -3.59 9.44
CA VAL A 142 -6.34 -2.81 10.50
C VAL A 142 -6.52 -3.49 11.85
N PRO A 143 -5.44 -3.62 12.65
CA PRO A 143 -5.54 -4.14 14.00
C PRO A 143 -6.48 -3.34 14.92
N LEU A 144 -7.40 -4.02 15.59
CA LEU A 144 -8.27 -3.59 16.68
C LEU A 144 -7.30 -3.46 17.85
N THR A 145 -6.99 -2.22 18.19
CA THR A 145 -6.13 -1.85 19.31
C THR A 145 -6.88 -1.96 20.63
#